data_AF-R4Z1S4-F1
#
_entry.id   AF-R4Z1S4-F1
#
_cell.length_a   1.000
_cell.length_b   1.000
_cell.length_c   1.000
_cell.angle_alpha   90.00
_cell.angle_beta   90.00
_cell.angle_gamma   90.00
#
_symmetry.space_group_name_H-M   'P 1'
#
loop_
_entity.id
_entity.type
_entity.pdbx_description
1 polymer ?
#
loop_
_entity_poly.entity_id
_entity_poly.type
_entity_poly.pdbx_seq_one_letter_code
_entity_poly.pdbx_strand_id
1 'polypeptide(L)'
;MIQIQRARPLATVRCLRGAAALVAVGLLGAVPSGCSSGPTMAEWADQADGVCAEINAKVESLPDPGNDPVTFGAYITRVRELLTSEQTKLAALEGPDGGEPPAAMADYLKRQLYLIDQLDEAATAGDSARLRSVLDQSARELGPLGRDVAKATGVKKCATTGPVGGEAPATSTTTASVPAASASASTSKTEG
;
A
#
# COMPACT_ATOMS: atom_id res chain seq x y z
N MET A 1 17.86 -44.42 6.54
CA MET A 1 16.88 -44.69 7.62
C MET A 1 17.02 -43.52 8.59
N ILE A 2 16.06 -42.63 8.73
CA ILE A 2 14.85 -42.79 9.55
C ILE A 2 13.68 -42.03 8.91
N GLN A 3 12.57 -42.74 8.72
CA GLN A 3 11.25 -42.21 8.38
C GLN A 3 10.59 -41.70 9.67
N ILE A 4 10.16 -40.44 9.71
CA ILE A 4 9.21 -39.97 10.73
C ILE A 4 7.89 -39.66 10.02
N GLN A 5 6.96 -40.58 10.20
CA GLN A 5 5.58 -40.49 9.73
C GLN A 5 4.75 -39.53 10.61
N ARG A 6 4.00 -38.68 9.92
CA ARG A 6 2.60 -38.25 10.16
C ARG A 6 2.08 -38.15 11.60
N ALA A 7 1.67 -36.94 11.98
CA ALA A 7 0.27 -36.64 12.31
C ALA A 7 0.05 -35.12 12.24
N ARG A 8 -0.78 -34.66 11.29
CA ARG A 8 -1.40 -33.33 11.37
C ARG A 8 -2.73 -33.51 12.12
N PRO A 9 -2.88 -33.03 13.36
CA PRO A 9 -4.19 -32.99 13.97
C PRO A 9 -5.05 -31.94 13.27
N LEU A 10 -6.28 -32.38 13.00
CA LEU A 10 -7.40 -31.66 12.44
C LEU A 10 -7.73 -30.37 13.22
N ALA A 11 -8.11 -29.34 12.47
CA ALA A 11 -9.11 -28.32 12.82
C ALA A 11 -9.33 -28.08 14.32
N THR A 12 -8.46 -27.27 14.92
CA THR A 12 -8.73 -26.67 16.23
C THR A 12 -9.61 -25.45 16.01
N VAL A 13 -10.93 -25.64 16.19
CA VAL A 13 -11.92 -24.58 16.38
C VAL A 13 -11.38 -23.63 17.46
N ARG A 14 -10.92 -22.45 17.03
CA ARG A 14 -10.36 -21.44 17.93
C ARG A 14 -11.47 -20.53 18.44
N CYS A 15 -12.47 -21.13 19.09
CA CYS A 15 -13.39 -20.39 19.94
C CYS A 15 -12.76 -20.22 21.34
N LEU A 16 -12.78 -18.97 21.81
CA LEU A 16 -12.50 -18.49 23.16
C LEU A 16 -11.04 -18.41 23.59
N ARG A 17 -10.58 -17.16 23.77
CA ARG A 17 -9.98 -16.70 25.04
C ARG A 17 -10.16 -15.19 25.20
N GLY A 18 -11.38 -14.79 25.53
CA GLY A 18 -11.66 -13.57 26.30
C GLY A 18 -12.00 -13.99 27.73
N ALA A 19 -11.32 -13.41 28.72
CA ALA A 19 -11.38 -13.78 30.13
C ALA A 19 -12.68 -13.34 30.82
N ALA A 20 -13.21 -14.15 31.74
CA ALA A 20 -13.91 -13.68 32.95
C ALA A 20 -14.18 -14.85 33.90
N ALA A 21 -13.59 -14.78 35.09
CA ALA A 21 -14.15 -15.42 36.27
C ALA A 21 -15.40 -14.64 36.68
N LEU A 22 -16.56 -15.31 36.80
CA LEU A 22 -17.56 -15.03 37.83
C LEU A 22 -18.59 -16.15 37.82
N VAL A 23 -18.54 -16.95 38.88
CA VAL A 23 -19.57 -17.90 39.28
C VAL A 23 -20.75 -17.08 39.82
N ALA A 24 -21.85 -17.04 39.08
CA ALA A 24 -23.16 -16.69 39.61
C ALA A 24 -24.24 -17.49 38.85
N VAL A 25 -24.84 -18.42 39.60
CA VAL A 25 -25.92 -19.33 39.20
C VAL A 25 -27.19 -18.53 38.94
N GLY A 26 -27.82 -18.70 37.77
CA GLY A 26 -29.14 -18.13 37.50
C GLY A 26 -29.64 -18.28 36.06
N LEU A 27 -30.46 -19.32 35.85
CA LEU A 27 -31.51 -19.49 34.83
C LEU A 27 -31.25 -19.21 33.33
N LEU A 28 -31.15 -20.34 32.59
CA LEU A 28 -31.73 -20.63 31.28
C LEU A 28 -32.14 -19.44 30.38
N GLY A 29 -31.15 -18.90 29.68
CA GLY A 29 -31.32 -18.29 28.38
C GLY A 29 -30.15 -18.73 27.52
N ALA A 30 -30.30 -19.85 26.81
CA ALA A 30 -29.34 -20.24 25.78
C ALA A 30 -29.42 -19.19 24.67
N VAL A 31 -28.63 -18.13 24.76
CA VAL A 31 -28.33 -17.28 23.60
C VAL A 31 -27.70 -18.24 22.60
N PRO A 32 -28.29 -18.49 21.42
CA PRO A 32 -27.60 -19.27 20.41
C PRO A 32 -26.26 -18.56 20.22
N SER A 33 -25.18 -19.26 20.52
CA SER A 33 -23.84 -18.86 20.13
C SER A 33 -23.87 -18.91 18.61
N GLY A 34 -24.43 -17.87 18.00
CA GLY A 34 -24.48 -17.72 16.56
C GLY A 34 -23.05 -17.79 16.13
N CYS A 35 -22.69 -18.84 15.39
CA CYS A 35 -21.49 -18.84 14.58
C CYS A 35 -21.61 -17.57 13.75
N SER A 36 -20.90 -16.52 14.17
CA SER A 36 -20.74 -15.32 13.37
C SER A 36 -20.03 -15.81 12.12
N SER A 37 -20.81 -16.01 11.07
CA SER A 37 -20.27 -16.04 9.71
C SER A 37 -19.68 -14.65 9.60
N GLY A 38 -18.36 -14.52 9.43
CA GLY A 38 -17.69 -13.23 9.50
C GLY A 38 -18.26 -12.20 8.50
N PRO A 39 -17.64 -11.02 8.37
CA PRO A 39 -18.18 -9.98 7.50
C PRO A 39 -18.37 -10.51 6.07
N THR A 40 -19.35 -9.98 5.35
CA THR A 40 -19.39 -10.15 3.90
C THR A 40 -18.20 -9.44 3.24
N MET A 41 -17.93 -9.73 1.97
CA MET A 41 -16.90 -9.02 1.20
C MET A 41 -17.10 -7.49 1.23
N ALA A 42 -18.35 -7.02 1.18
CA ALA A 42 -18.68 -5.60 1.22
C ALA A 42 -18.40 -4.97 2.60
N GLU A 43 -18.79 -5.65 3.69
CA GLU A 43 -18.51 -5.18 5.05
C GLU A 43 -17.02 -5.19 5.36
N TRP A 44 -16.28 -6.21 4.88
CA TRP A 44 -14.82 -6.22 4.96
C TRP A 44 -14.21 -5.02 4.20
N ALA A 45 -14.72 -4.73 3.00
CA ALA A 45 -14.23 -3.63 2.18
C ALA A 45 -14.47 -2.27 2.86
N ASP A 46 -15.62 -2.07 3.50
CA ASP A 46 -15.92 -0.86 4.27
C ASP A 46 -14.97 -0.70 5.48
N GLN A 47 -14.66 -1.79 6.18
CA GLN A 47 -13.68 -1.78 7.27
C GLN A 47 -12.26 -1.47 6.76
N ALA A 48 -11.85 -2.10 5.66
CA ALA A 48 -10.58 -1.84 5.02
C ALA A 48 -10.47 -0.38 4.56
N ASP A 49 -11.51 0.17 3.94
CA ASP A 49 -11.57 1.59 3.55
C ASP A 49 -11.46 2.54 4.74
N GLY A 50 -11.97 2.15 5.91
CA GLY A 50 -11.78 2.89 7.17
C GLY A 50 -10.30 2.96 7.57
N VAL A 51 -9.59 1.83 7.55
CA VAL A 51 -8.15 1.78 7.83
C VAL A 51 -7.36 2.62 6.82
N CYS A 52 -7.66 2.44 5.54
CA CYS A 52 -6.99 3.14 4.46
C CYS A 52 -7.22 4.65 4.51
N ALA A 53 -8.44 5.11 4.83
CA ALA A 53 -8.73 6.53 5.01
C ALA A 53 -7.92 7.15 6.17
N GLU A 54 -7.79 6.44 7.29
CA GLU A 54 -6.99 6.89 8.43
C GLU A 54 -5.52 7.08 8.04
N ILE A 55 -4.96 6.13 7.28
CA ILE A 55 -3.56 6.17 6.85
C ILE A 55 -3.34 7.26 5.80
N ASN A 56 -4.23 7.40 4.82
CA ASN A 56 -4.15 8.47 3.82
C ASN A 56 -4.14 9.85 4.48
N ALA A 57 -5.02 10.09 5.46
CA ALA A 57 -5.04 11.35 6.20
C ALA A 57 -3.70 11.63 6.93
N LYS A 58 -3.04 10.60 7.46
CA LYS A 58 -1.71 10.74 8.07
C LYS A 58 -0.63 11.04 7.04
N VAL A 59 -0.66 10.39 5.88
CA VAL A 59 0.27 10.67 4.77
C VAL A 59 0.11 12.10 4.27
N GLU A 60 -1.14 12.55 4.07
CA GLU A 60 -1.46 13.93 3.65
C GLU A 60 -1.02 14.99 4.68
N SER A 61 -0.96 14.63 5.96
CA SER A 61 -0.48 15.51 7.02
C SER A 61 1.06 15.61 7.11
N LEU A 62 1.79 14.76 6.36
CA LEU A 62 3.25 14.84 6.34
C LEU A 62 3.70 16.13 5.64
N PRO A 63 4.78 16.77 6.11
CA PRO A 63 5.37 17.90 5.39
C PRO A 63 5.78 17.51 3.97
N ASP A 64 5.58 18.42 3.01
CA ASP A 64 6.11 18.26 1.65
C ASP A 64 7.65 18.14 1.72
N PRO A 65 8.24 17.04 1.21
CA PRO A 65 9.68 16.85 1.24
C PRO A 65 10.46 17.80 0.33
N GLY A 66 9.80 18.45 -0.62
CA GLY A 66 10.45 19.24 -1.66
C GLY A 66 11.44 18.38 -2.48
N ASN A 67 12.53 19.01 -2.92
CA ASN A 67 13.57 18.35 -3.72
C ASN A 67 14.85 18.03 -2.94
N ASP A 68 14.87 18.28 -1.62
CA ASP A 68 16.04 18.01 -0.78
C ASP A 68 16.13 16.51 -0.47
N PRO A 69 17.24 15.81 -0.80
CA PRO A 69 17.34 14.37 -0.61
C PRO A 69 17.24 13.91 0.85
N VAL A 70 17.71 14.72 1.81
CA VAL A 70 17.65 14.37 3.24
C VAL A 70 16.20 14.44 3.74
N THR A 71 15.49 15.50 3.37
CA THR A 71 14.08 15.70 3.70
C THR A 71 13.21 14.64 3.01
N PHE A 72 13.52 14.31 1.75
CA PHE A 72 12.86 13.22 1.04
C PHE A 72 13.09 11.86 1.70
N GLY A 73 14.32 11.55 2.14
CA GLY A 73 14.61 10.34 2.89
C GLY A 73 13.78 10.24 4.18
N ALA A 74 13.74 11.32 4.97
CA ALA A 74 12.92 11.38 6.18
C ALA A 74 11.43 11.19 5.88
N TYR A 75 10.91 11.77 4.79
CA TYR A 75 9.54 11.58 4.34
C TYR A 75 9.25 10.12 4.00
N ILE A 76 10.12 9.46 3.22
CA ILE A 76 9.95 8.05 2.84
C ILE A 76 9.97 7.13 4.06
N THR A 77 10.85 7.38 5.03
CA THR A 77 10.85 6.64 6.30
C THR A 77 9.49 6.75 7.01
N ARG A 78 8.88 7.95 7.06
CA ARG A 78 7.55 8.14 7.67
C ARG A 78 6.43 7.44 6.89
N VAL A 79 6.47 7.50 5.56
CA VAL A 79 5.50 6.80 4.71
C VAL A 79 5.60 5.28 4.93
N ARG A 80 6.82 4.73 5.05
CA ARG A 80 7.05 3.32 5.36
C ARG A 80 6.41 2.89 6.68
N GLU A 81 6.58 3.68 7.74
CA GLU A 81 5.97 3.44 9.05
C GLU A 81 4.43 3.38 8.94
N LEU A 82 3.84 4.32 8.18
CA LEU A 82 2.40 4.41 7.98
C LEU A 82 1.85 3.22 7.17
N LEU A 83 2.51 2.83 6.08
CA LEU A 83 2.10 1.67 5.26
C LEU A 83 2.29 0.34 5.99
N THR A 84 3.31 0.23 6.85
CA THR A 84 3.49 -0.93 7.74
C THR A 84 2.34 -1.02 8.76
N SER A 85 1.91 0.14 9.28
CA SER A 85 0.73 0.22 10.15
C SER A 85 -0.55 -0.17 9.40
N GLU A 86 -0.73 0.29 8.16
CA GLU A 86 -1.84 -0.09 7.29
C GLU A 86 -1.90 -1.60 7.09
N GLN A 87 -0.78 -2.21 6.67
CA GLN A 87 -0.68 -3.65 6.45
C GLN A 87 -1.02 -4.44 7.72
N THR A 88 -0.51 -4.01 8.87
CA THR A 88 -0.78 -4.66 10.16
C THR A 88 -2.26 -4.59 10.52
N LYS A 89 -2.89 -3.43 10.33
CA LYS A 89 -4.32 -3.23 10.63
C LYS A 89 -5.21 -4.02 9.68
N LEU A 90 -4.92 -4.00 8.38
CA LEU A 90 -5.69 -4.76 7.39
C LEU A 90 -5.56 -6.27 7.59
N ALA A 91 -4.38 -6.77 7.97
CA ALA A 91 -4.17 -8.17 8.30
C ALA A 91 -4.88 -8.61 9.59
N ALA A 92 -5.22 -7.67 10.48
CA ALA A 92 -5.95 -7.95 11.71
C ALA A 92 -7.48 -7.92 11.54
N LEU A 93 -7.99 -7.48 10.38
CA LEU A 93 -9.41 -7.55 10.08
C LEU A 93 -9.84 -9.01 9.94
N GLU A 94 -11.03 -9.33 10.43
CA GLU A 94 -11.67 -10.62 10.14
C GLU A 94 -11.99 -10.66 8.64
N GLY A 95 -11.57 -11.70 7.94
CA GLY A 95 -11.80 -11.81 6.51
C GLY A 95 -13.24 -12.18 6.15
N PRO A 96 -13.59 -12.11 4.86
CA PRO A 96 -14.92 -12.43 4.39
C PRO A 96 -15.36 -13.85 4.80
N ASP A 97 -16.62 -14.00 5.20
CA ASP A 97 -17.22 -15.26 5.65
C ASP A 97 -16.49 -15.93 6.83
N GLY A 98 -15.73 -15.13 7.62
CA GLY A 98 -14.94 -15.59 8.77
C GLY A 98 -13.59 -16.21 8.36
N GLY A 99 -13.17 -16.01 7.11
CA GLY A 99 -11.89 -16.46 6.58
C GLY A 99 -10.75 -15.48 6.82
N GLU A 100 -9.67 -15.68 6.07
CA GLU A 100 -8.54 -14.75 6.01
C GLU A 100 -8.89 -13.53 5.13
N PRO A 101 -8.27 -12.36 5.38
CA PRO A 101 -8.35 -11.23 4.46
C PRO A 101 -7.96 -11.60 3.02
N PRO A 102 -8.53 -10.94 2.00
CA PRO A 102 -8.23 -11.22 0.60
C PRO A 102 -6.73 -11.15 0.29
N ALA A 103 -6.18 -12.25 -0.24
CA ALA A 103 -4.76 -12.36 -0.58
C ALA A 103 -4.29 -11.25 -1.56
N ALA A 104 -5.16 -10.85 -2.49
CA ALA A 104 -4.87 -9.77 -3.45
C ALA A 104 -4.53 -8.44 -2.74
N MET A 105 -5.20 -8.12 -1.63
CA MET A 105 -4.88 -6.94 -0.82
C MET A 105 -3.53 -7.09 -0.13
N ALA A 106 -3.27 -8.25 0.48
CA ALA A 106 -2.00 -8.52 1.15
C ALA A 106 -0.81 -8.43 0.17
N ASP A 107 -0.97 -8.93 -1.06
CA ASP A 107 0.07 -8.89 -2.08
C ASP A 107 0.30 -7.48 -2.64
N TYR A 108 -0.75 -6.68 -2.77
CA TYR A 108 -0.64 -5.26 -3.11
C TYR A 108 0.16 -4.47 -2.07
N LEU A 109 -0.14 -4.66 -0.78
CA LEU A 109 0.56 -3.97 0.32
C LEU A 109 2.02 -4.42 0.42
N LYS A 110 2.30 -5.72 0.24
CA LYS A 110 3.69 -6.22 0.16
C LYS A 110 4.44 -5.56 -0.99
N ARG A 111 3.80 -5.39 -2.17
CA ARG A 111 4.45 -4.74 -3.30
C ARG A 111 4.72 -3.27 -3.05
N GLN A 112 3.78 -2.55 -2.43
CA GLN A 112 3.99 -1.16 -1.99
C GLN A 112 5.18 -1.04 -1.04
N LEU A 113 5.22 -1.84 0.03
CA LEU A 113 6.30 -1.80 1.01
C LEU A 113 7.66 -2.15 0.38
N TYR A 114 7.72 -3.12 -0.53
CA TYR A 114 8.94 -3.44 -1.25
C TYR A 114 9.47 -2.25 -2.08
N LEU A 115 8.59 -1.50 -2.75
CA LEU A 115 9.00 -0.33 -3.54
C LEU A 115 9.43 0.83 -2.64
N ILE A 116 8.76 1.03 -1.50
CA ILE A 116 9.16 2.02 -0.49
C ILE A 116 10.52 1.68 0.11
N ASP A 117 10.80 0.41 0.42
CA ASP A 117 12.11 -0.04 0.91
C ASP A 117 13.22 0.28 -0.12
N GLN A 118 12.95 0.08 -1.41
CA GLN A 118 13.90 0.46 -2.47
C GLN A 118 14.08 1.98 -2.60
N LEU A 119 13.04 2.78 -2.36
CA LEU A 119 13.16 4.25 -2.33
C LEU A 119 13.99 4.71 -1.13
N ASP A 120 13.78 4.12 0.04
CA ASP A 120 14.51 4.42 1.28
C ASP A 120 16.01 4.11 1.13
N GLU A 121 16.34 2.94 0.55
CA GLU A 121 17.71 2.56 0.23
C GLU A 121 18.37 3.55 -0.77
N ALA A 122 17.65 3.90 -1.85
CA ALA A 122 18.17 4.81 -2.86
C ALA A 122 18.36 6.23 -2.30
N ALA A 123 17.41 6.71 -1.49
CA ALA A 123 17.49 8.02 -0.83
C ALA A 123 18.66 8.08 0.16
N THR A 124 18.83 7.05 0.99
CA THR A 124 19.95 6.95 1.94
C THR A 124 21.30 6.89 1.23
N ALA A 125 21.37 6.24 0.08
CA ALA A 125 22.57 6.17 -0.75
C ALA A 125 22.85 7.45 -1.56
N GLY A 126 21.91 8.39 -1.64
CA GLY A 126 22.00 9.56 -2.53
C GLY A 126 21.92 9.19 -4.02
N ASP A 127 21.43 8.00 -4.36
CA ASP A 127 21.37 7.50 -5.74
C ASP A 127 20.11 8.02 -6.45
N SER A 128 20.23 9.21 -7.01
CA SER A 128 19.13 9.88 -7.71
C SER A 128 18.70 9.17 -9.00
N ALA A 129 19.54 8.30 -9.60
CA ALA A 129 19.16 7.53 -10.78
C ALA A 129 18.29 6.33 -10.38
N ARG A 130 18.70 5.60 -9.33
CA ARG A 130 17.90 4.53 -8.75
C ARG A 130 16.58 5.06 -8.19
N LEU A 131 16.60 6.22 -7.53
CA LEU A 131 15.38 6.87 -7.00
C LEU A 131 14.33 7.07 -8.09
N ARG A 132 14.72 7.69 -9.22
CA ARG A 132 13.82 7.88 -10.38
C ARG A 132 13.35 6.56 -10.97
N SER A 133 14.25 5.58 -11.11
CA SER A 133 13.90 4.26 -11.63
C SER A 133 12.84 3.55 -10.77
N VAL A 134 12.92 3.65 -9.45
CA VAL A 134 11.96 3.03 -8.53
C VAL A 134 10.62 3.77 -8.54
N LEU A 135 10.63 5.11 -8.62
CA LEU A 135 9.39 5.90 -8.79
C LEU A 135 8.68 5.55 -10.11
N ASP A 136 9.43 5.43 -11.21
CA ASP A 136 8.87 5.03 -12.50
C ASP A 136 8.32 3.59 -12.46
N GLN A 137 9.00 2.70 -11.74
CA GLN A 137 8.54 1.32 -11.52
C GLN A 137 7.25 1.29 -10.71
N SER A 138 7.17 2.05 -9.62
CA SER A 138 5.99 2.09 -8.76
C SER A 138 4.76 2.58 -9.52
N ALA A 139 4.91 3.62 -10.36
CA ALA A 139 3.83 4.13 -11.19
C ALA A 139 3.30 3.10 -12.19
N ARG A 140 4.19 2.32 -12.82
CA ARG A 140 3.80 1.28 -13.79
C ARG A 140 3.09 0.10 -13.15
N GLU A 141 3.48 -0.28 -11.95
CA GLU A 141 3.05 -1.54 -11.34
C GLU A 141 1.88 -1.36 -10.37
N LEU A 142 1.93 -0.35 -9.49
CA LEU A 142 0.94 -0.19 -8.43
C LEU A 142 -0.41 0.28 -8.96
N GLY A 143 -0.42 1.11 -10.02
CA GLY A 143 -1.67 1.58 -10.63
C GLY A 143 -2.56 0.43 -11.14
N PRO A 144 -2.07 -0.45 -12.03
CA PRO A 144 -2.82 -1.62 -12.49
C PRO A 144 -3.16 -2.58 -11.35
N LEU A 145 -2.19 -2.92 -10.50
CA LEU A 145 -2.39 -3.85 -9.39
C LEU A 145 -3.45 -3.36 -8.41
N GLY A 146 -3.43 -2.06 -8.08
CA GLY A 146 -4.42 -1.41 -7.23
C GLY A 146 -5.83 -1.51 -7.80
N ARG A 147 -6.01 -1.24 -9.11
CA ARG A 147 -7.32 -1.37 -9.76
C ARG A 147 -7.85 -2.81 -9.75
N ASP A 148 -6.98 -3.79 -9.95
CA ASP A 148 -7.36 -5.19 -9.89
C ASP A 148 -7.78 -5.59 -8.47
N VAL A 149 -7.09 -5.10 -7.45
CA VAL A 149 -7.50 -5.28 -6.05
C VAL A 149 -8.84 -4.61 -5.77
N ALA A 150 -9.03 -3.34 -6.16
CA ALA A 150 -10.29 -2.63 -5.97
C ALA A 150 -11.47 -3.37 -6.64
N LYS A 151 -11.25 -3.91 -7.85
CA LYS A 151 -12.27 -4.71 -8.54
C LYS A 151 -12.55 -6.04 -7.82
N ALA A 152 -11.52 -6.70 -7.29
CA ALA A 152 -11.66 -7.99 -6.63
C ALA A 152 -12.30 -7.87 -5.24
N THR A 153 -12.07 -6.77 -4.53
CA THR A 153 -12.46 -6.63 -3.11
C THR A 153 -13.53 -5.57 -2.85
N GLY A 154 -13.74 -4.62 -3.76
CA GLY A 154 -14.71 -3.54 -3.60
C GLY A 154 -14.22 -2.34 -2.79
N VAL A 155 -12.96 -2.33 -2.33
CA VAL A 155 -12.35 -1.19 -1.63
C VAL A 155 -12.23 0.03 -2.54
N LYS A 156 -12.34 1.23 -1.97
CA LYS A 156 -12.34 2.52 -2.69
C LYS A 156 -11.32 3.51 -2.16
N LYS A 157 -10.90 3.38 -0.90
CA LYS A 157 -10.03 4.33 -0.19
C LYS A 157 -8.65 3.77 0.10
N CYS A 158 -8.48 2.46 0.10
CA CYS A 158 -7.15 1.87 -0.04
C CYS A 158 -6.59 2.38 -1.34
N ALA A 159 -5.35 2.92 -1.32
CA ALA A 159 -4.71 3.73 -2.35
C ALA A 159 -4.53 3.00 -3.71
N THR A 160 -5.63 2.49 -4.24
CA THR A 160 -5.86 1.69 -5.45
C THR A 160 -6.12 2.60 -6.65
N THR A 161 -6.26 3.90 -6.38
CA THR A 161 -6.34 5.04 -7.30
C THR A 161 -5.15 6.00 -7.13
N GLY A 162 -4.06 5.55 -6.49
CA GLY A 162 -3.04 6.40 -5.87
C GLY A 162 -2.41 7.53 -6.73
N PRO A 163 -1.69 8.47 -6.11
CA PRO A 163 -1.09 9.66 -6.75
C PRO A 163 0.04 9.40 -7.77
N VAL A 164 0.35 8.13 -8.08
CA VAL A 164 1.10 7.76 -9.31
C VAL A 164 0.18 7.59 -10.54
N GLY A 165 -1.12 7.79 -10.34
CA GLY A 165 -2.19 7.73 -11.32
C GLY A 165 -3.26 8.76 -10.99
N GLY A 166 -2.85 9.99 -10.65
CA GLY A 166 -3.69 11.13 -10.96
C GLY A 166 -4.14 10.98 -12.40
N GLU A 167 -5.45 11.03 -12.63
CA GLU A 167 -6.03 11.15 -13.95
C GLU A 167 -5.14 12.13 -14.73
N ALA A 168 -4.48 11.66 -15.79
CA ALA A 168 -3.67 12.54 -16.61
C ALA A 168 -4.58 13.72 -16.94
N PRO A 169 -4.22 14.98 -16.59
CA PRO A 169 -5.02 16.09 -17.04
C PRO A 169 -5.05 15.97 -18.55
N ALA A 170 -6.24 15.72 -19.10
CA ALA A 170 -6.46 15.84 -20.51
C ALA A 170 -5.97 17.24 -20.90
N THR A 171 -4.93 17.28 -21.74
CA THR A 171 -4.40 18.50 -22.37
C THR A 171 -3.56 19.40 -21.46
N SER A 172 -2.24 19.18 -21.47
CA SER A 172 -1.28 20.28 -21.54
C SER A 172 -0.15 19.86 -22.46
N THR A 173 -0.34 20.16 -23.74
CA THR A 173 0.69 20.18 -24.76
C THR A 173 1.75 21.19 -24.33
N THR A 174 2.77 20.74 -23.60
CA THR A 174 4.02 21.51 -23.49
C THR A 174 4.76 21.34 -24.80
N THR A 175 4.53 22.27 -25.72
CA THR A 175 5.46 22.53 -26.82
C THR A 175 6.74 23.05 -26.20
N ALA A 176 7.62 22.14 -25.77
CA ALA A 176 9.00 22.48 -25.44
C ALA A 176 9.71 22.78 -26.75
N SER A 177 9.72 24.05 -27.13
CA SER A 177 10.65 24.58 -28.12
C SER A 177 12.07 24.36 -27.62
N VAL A 178 12.72 23.32 -28.13
CA VAL A 178 14.17 23.16 -28.06
C VAL A 178 14.78 24.22 -28.99
N PRO A 179 15.59 25.18 -28.51
CA PRO A 179 16.41 25.95 -29.43
C PRO A 179 17.48 25.00 -29.96
N ALA A 180 17.41 24.71 -31.27
CA ALA A 180 18.46 24.00 -31.98
C ALA A 180 19.74 24.84 -31.94
N ALA A 181 20.67 24.45 -31.07
CA ALA A 181 22.06 24.85 -31.19
C ALA A 181 22.70 24.03 -32.32
N SER A 182 22.90 24.64 -33.49
CA SER A 182 24.10 24.50 -34.32
C SER A 182 23.87 25.09 -35.72
N ALA A 183 24.47 26.24 -35.99
CA ALA A 183 25.03 26.55 -37.30
C ALA A 183 26.17 27.55 -37.12
N SER A 184 27.39 27.05 -37.24
CA SER A 184 28.62 27.82 -37.37
C SER A 184 28.53 28.76 -38.56
N ALA A 185 28.86 30.04 -38.36
CA ALA A 185 29.24 30.95 -39.43
C ALA A 185 30.47 31.74 -38.97
N SER A 186 31.63 31.27 -39.39
CA SER A 186 32.86 32.04 -39.40
C SER A 186 32.73 33.13 -40.46
N THR A 187 32.77 34.40 -40.07
CA THR A 187 33.09 35.50 -40.98
C THR A 187 34.29 36.24 -40.43
N SER A 188 35.43 35.97 -41.06
CA SER A 188 36.68 36.70 -40.90
C SER A 188 36.52 38.16 -41.31
N LYS A 189 37.08 39.03 -40.48
CA LYS A 189 37.31 40.46 -40.71
C LYS A 189 38.57 40.66 -41.56
N THR A 190 38.49 41.39 -42.67
CA THR A 190 39.62 42.10 -43.33
C THR A 190 38.98 43.16 -44.25
N GLU A 191 38.75 44.40 -43.80
CA GLU A 191 39.64 45.57 -43.94
C GLU A 191 40.32 45.71 -45.31
N GLY A 192 39.87 46.71 -46.07
CA GLY A 192 40.35 47.12 -47.40
C GLY A 192 39.41 48.15 -48.00
#